data_AF-A0A3M1ET82-F1
#
_entry.id   AF-A0A3M1ET82-F1
#
_cell.length_a   1.000
_cell.length_b   1.000
_cell.length_c   1.000
_cell.angle_alpha   90.00
_cell.angle_beta   90.00
_cell.angle_gamma   90.00
#
_symmetry.space_group_name_H-M   'P 1'
#
loop_
_entity.id
_entity.type
_entity.pdbx_description
1 polymer ?
#
loop_
_entity_poly.entity_id
_entity_poly.type
_entity_poly.pdbx_seq_one_letter_code
_entity_poly.pdbx_strand_id
1 'polypeptide(L)'
;MTVMTEPKQILKRKMLGVLMRSVRNRAGLNVQETAALLGLPPETLLACEEGRQEAGLPVLEGLARLANLPVSYFWSETPFPSPEEHAATPRAVAIRRKMVGIRLRQAREEAGRTPQQVAEFLGCPVEEVTRCEAGQADIPFSRLEALTGLLNVELNYFLNGAKEPSAPPEEVAVPEAAAPATPPAPPPPSPAEGAPPAAGLEHLPPDIQAFLQDPTNILYIKLAMRLHNLSADTLRTLAEGILDITY
;
A
#
# COMPACT_ATOMS: atom_id res chain seq x y z
N MET A 1 9.82 3.36 41.52
CA MET A 1 8.73 2.72 40.76
C MET A 1 9.33 2.14 39.49
N THR A 2 9.68 0.86 39.51
CA THR A 2 10.26 0.16 38.35
C THR A 2 9.12 -0.60 37.69
N VAL A 3 8.60 -0.07 36.58
CA VAL A 3 7.56 -0.76 35.80
C VAL A 3 8.21 -2.02 35.22
N MET A 4 7.82 -3.20 35.72
CA MET A 4 8.25 -4.48 35.15
C MET A 4 7.72 -4.56 33.72
N THR A 5 8.59 -4.29 32.75
CA THR A 5 8.25 -4.30 31.33
C THR A 5 8.12 -5.75 30.88
N GLU A 6 6.96 -6.14 30.35
CA GLU A 6 6.70 -7.52 29.93
C GLU A 6 7.70 -7.96 28.82
N PRO A 7 8.12 -9.24 28.77
CA PRO A 7 9.07 -9.74 27.76
C PRO A 7 8.69 -9.41 26.32
N LYS A 8 7.38 -9.38 26.03
CA LYS A 8 6.81 -9.03 24.72
C LYS A 8 7.04 -7.56 24.35
N GLN A 9 7.03 -6.65 25.33
CA GLN A 9 7.28 -5.22 25.12
C GLN A 9 8.77 -4.96 24.88
N ILE A 10 9.65 -5.67 25.60
CA ILE A 10 11.10 -5.60 25.38
C ILE A 10 11.45 -6.04 23.96
N LEU A 11 10.86 -7.14 23.48
CA LEU A 11 11.08 -7.63 22.12
C LEU A 11 10.61 -6.62 21.07
N LYS A 12 9.41 -6.07 21.23
CA LYS A 12 8.88 -5.01 20.34
C LYS A 12 9.80 -3.80 20.28
N ARG A 13 10.30 -3.33 21.43
CA ARG A 13 11.22 -2.19 21.50
C ARG A 13 12.55 -2.45 20.79
N LYS A 14 13.10 -3.66 20.91
CA LYS A 14 14.32 -4.06 20.19
C LYS A 14 14.08 -4.13 18.68
N MET A 15 12.96 -4.71 18.24
CA MET A 15 12.61 -4.74 16.81
C MET A 15 12.44 -3.32 16.25
N LEU A 16 11.76 -2.44 16.99
CA LEU A 16 11.61 -1.04 16.60
C LEU A 16 12.98 -0.35 16.46
N GLY A 17 13.90 -0.57 17.39
CA GLY A 17 15.26 -0.05 17.30
C GLY A 17 16.03 -0.52 16.05
N VAL A 18 15.89 -1.80 15.69
CA VAL A 18 16.44 -2.36 14.45
C VAL A 18 15.84 -1.67 13.22
N LEU A 19 14.53 -1.42 13.20
CA LEU A 19 13.86 -0.71 12.11
C LEU A 19 14.38 0.73 11.99
N MET A 20 14.50 1.46 13.11
CA MET A 20 15.04 2.82 13.13
C MET A 20 16.45 2.88 12.53
N ARG A 21 17.33 1.97 12.95
CA ARG A 21 18.69 1.86 12.41
C ARG A 21 18.69 1.55 10.90
N SER A 22 17.81 0.65 10.46
CA SER A 22 17.70 0.26 9.05
C SER A 22 17.24 1.43 8.18
N VAL A 23 16.24 2.17 8.65
CA VAL A 23 15.72 3.39 8.01
C VAL A 23 16.83 4.43 7.87
N ARG A 24 17.56 4.71 8.97
CA ARG A 24 18.67 5.67 8.98
C ARG A 24 19.78 5.27 8.00
N ASN A 25 20.28 4.03 8.09
CA ASN A 25 21.38 3.56 7.24
C ASN A 25 21.01 3.65 5.75
N ARG A 26 19.76 3.37 5.40
CA ARG A 26 19.28 3.45 4.02
C ARG A 26 19.09 4.88 3.53
N ALA A 27 18.71 5.80 4.40
CA ALA A 27 18.75 7.23 4.11
C ALA A 27 20.18 7.76 3.88
N GLY A 28 21.21 6.92 4.10
CA GLY A 28 22.62 7.29 3.94
C GLY A 28 23.14 8.16 5.08
N LEU A 29 22.40 8.24 6.19
CA LEU A 29 22.71 9.15 7.28
C LEU A 29 23.46 8.42 8.41
N ASN A 30 24.46 9.10 8.97
CA ASN A 30 25.09 8.65 10.20
C ASN A 30 24.26 9.08 11.44
N VAL A 31 24.63 8.55 12.61
CA VAL A 31 23.91 8.82 13.87
C VAL A 31 23.93 10.32 14.22
N GLN A 32 25.05 11.00 14.01
CA GLN A 32 25.23 12.42 14.34
C GLN A 32 24.35 13.31 13.47
N GLU A 33 24.37 13.08 12.15
CA GLU A 33 23.54 13.78 11.17
C GLU A 33 22.06 13.59 11.47
N THR A 34 21.65 12.36 11.72
CA THR A 34 20.25 12.02 11.99
C THR A 34 19.78 12.65 13.29
N ALA A 35 20.59 12.59 14.35
CA ALA A 35 20.28 13.21 15.63
C ALA A 35 20.12 14.74 15.50
N ALA A 36 21.01 15.39 14.75
CA ALA A 36 20.90 16.82 14.47
C ALA A 36 19.63 17.18 13.69
N LEU A 37 19.28 16.39 12.66
CA LEU A 37 18.05 16.58 11.87
C LEU A 37 16.77 16.37 12.68
N LEU A 38 16.81 15.48 13.67
CA LEU A 38 15.67 15.18 14.55
C LEU A 38 15.61 16.10 15.77
N GLY A 39 16.62 16.94 15.99
CA GLY A 39 16.70 17.80 17.19
C GLY A 39 16.89 17.00 18.49
N LEU A 40 17.63 15.89 18.43
CA LEU A 40 17.87 14.98 19.56
C LEU A 40 19.36 14.84 19.86
N PRO A 41 19.75 14.52 21.11
CA PRO A 41 21.12 14.13 21.41
C PRO A 41 21.48 12.78 20.73
N PRO A 42 22.68 12.61 20.16
CA PRO A 42 23.09 11.37 19.48
C PRO A 42 22.97 10.11 20.35
N GLU A 43 23.29 10.22 21.63
CA GLU A 43 23.16 9.15 22.62
C GLU A 43 21.71 8.70 22.81
N THR A 44 20.76 9.62 22.66
CA THR A 44 19.33 9.33 22.76
C THR A 44 18.88 8.51 21.55
N LEU A 45 19.30 8.90 20.34
CA LEU A 45 19.01 8.16 19.13
C LEU A 45 19.63 6.75 19.17
N LEU A 46 20.88 6.64 19.63
CA LEU A 46 21.57 5.35 19.78
C LEU A 46 20.83 4.43 20.77
N ALA A 47 20.43 4.96 21.93
CA ALA A 47 19.68 4.21 22.94
C ALA A 47 18.33 3.71 22.42
N CYS A 48 17.66 4.49 21.56
CA CYS A 48 16.45 4.05 20.86
C CYS A 48 16.74 2.92 19.87
N GLU A 49 17.76 3.05 19.02
CA GLU A 49 18.15 2.02 18.05
C GLU A 49 18.56 0.69 18.68
N GLU A 50 19.14 0.72 19.87
CA GLU A 50 19.52 -0.48 20.63
C GLU A 50 18.37 -1.05 21.46
N GLY A 51 17.21 -0.39 21.43
CA GLY A 51 16.03 -0.78 22.22
C GLY A 51 16.26 -0.64 23.72
N ARG A 52 17.17 0.24 24.16
CA ARG A 52 17.34 0.62 25.57
C ARG A 52 16.33 1.66 26.02
N GLN A 53 15.94 2.54 25.10
CA GLN A 53 14.95 3.59 25.31
C GLN A 53 13.79 3.44 24.32
N GLU A 54 12.59 3.85 24.72
CA GLU A 54 11.44 3.94 23.82
C GLU A 54 11.53 5.20 22.95
N ALA A 55 11.32 5.01 21.65
CA ALA A 55 11.21 6.13 20.72
C ALA A 55 9.79 6.70 20.78
N GLY A 56 9.69 8.02 20.91
CA GLY A 56 8.43 8.74 20.76
C GLY A 56 7.99 8.80 19.29
N LEU A 57 6.70 8.96 19.06
CA LEU A 57 6.13 9.10 17.72
C LEU A 57 6.78 10.22 16.87
N PRO A 58 7.08 11.43 17.41
CA PRO A 58 7.73 12.47 16.60
C PRO A 58 9.10 12.07 16.04
N VAL A 59 9.85 11.25 16.78
CA VAL A 59 11.15 10.72 16.34
C VAL A 59 10.96 9.75 15.18
N LEU A 60 9.95 8.88 15.29
CA LEU A 60 9.60 7.94 14.23
C LEU A 60 9.09 8.66 12.98
N GLU A 61 8.24 9.68 13.12
CA GLU A 61 7.77 10.51 12.02
C GLU A 61 8.92 11.23 11.30
N GLY A 62 9.86 11.78 12.07
CA GLY A 62 11.06 12.41 11.53
C GLY A 62 11.91 11.43 10.72
N LEU A 63 12.20 10.24 11.27
CA LEU A 63 12.94 9.19 10.57
C LEU A 63 12.21 8.72 9.29
N ALA A 64 10.90 8.52 9.38
CA ALA A 64 10.09 8.13 8.23
C ALA A 64 10.17 9.19 7.12
N ARG A 65 10.07 10.47 7.48
CA ARG A 65 10.20 11.60 6.54
C ARG A 65 11.58 11.64 5.89
N LEU A 66 12.64 11.47 6.67
CA LEU A 66 14.03 11.45 6.17
C LEU A 66 14.28 10.32 5.17
N ALA A 67 13.58 9.20 5.32
CA ALA A 67 13.69 8.05 4.42
C ALA A 67 12.57 7.96 3.36
N ASN A 68 11.70 8.97 3.26
CA ASN A 68 10.54 9.00 2.38
C ASN A 68 9.62 7.76 2.54
N LEU A 69 9.30 7.42 3.79
CA LEU A 69 8.44 6.30 4.17
C LEU A 69 7.18 6.80 4.87
N PRO A 70 6.07 6.04 4.80
CA PRO A 70 4.96 6.24 5.72
C PRO A 70 5.37 5.83 7.14
N VAL A 71 4.93 6.58 8.16
CA VAL A 71 5.24 6.27 9.57
C VAL A 71 4.76 4.86 9.97
N SER A 72 3.67 4.38 9.35
CA SER A 72 3.11 3.03 9.55
C SER A 72 4.12 1.90 9.31
N TYR A 73 5.20 2.18 8.57
CA TYR A 73 6.30 1.25 8.34
C TYR A 73 6.87 0.66 9.64
N PHE A 74 6.98 1.47 10.71
CA PHE A 74 7.50 1.01 12.01
C PHE A 74 6.62 -0.03 12.72
N TRP A 75 5.39 -0.24 12.25
CA TRP A 75 4.47 -1.26 12.71
C TRP A 75 4.22 -2.38 11.68
N SER A 76 4.85 -2.29 10.50
CA SER A 76 4.69 -3.28 9.46
C SER A 76 5.55 -4.51 9.74
N GLU A 77 4.97 -5.70 9.58
CA GLU A 77 5.69 -6.97 9.68
C GLU A 77 6.43 -7.34 8.37
N THR A 78 6.47 -6.41 7.43
CA THR A 78 7.12 -6.56 6.13
C THR A 78 8.53 -5.99 6.22
N PRO A 79 9.57 -6.75 5.84
CA PRO A 79 10.91 -6.21 5.67
C PRO A 79 10.88 -4.97 4.78
N PHE A 80 11.83 -4.05 5.01
CA PHE A 80 11.98 -2.87 4.15
C PHE A 80 12.02 -3.32 2.69
N PRO A 81 11.07 -2.89 1.85
CA PRO A 81 11.13 -3.24 0.44
C PRO A 81 12.43 -2.69 -0.15
N SER A 82 13.29 -3.52 -0.74
CA SER A 82 14.63 -3.10 -1.17
C SER A 82 14.55 -1.87 -2.09
N PRO A 83 15.59 -1.02 -2.20
CA PRO A 83 15.57 0.08 -3.17
C PRO A 83 15.33 -0.46 -4.58
N GLU A 84 15.71 -1.71 -4.85
CA GLU A 84 15.48 -2.41 -6.10
C GLU A 84 14.02 -2.85 -6.29
N GLU A 85 13.25 -3.06 -5.21
CA GLU A 85 11.80 -3.32 -5.29
C GLU A 85 10.99 -2.04 -5.59
N HIS A 86 11.57 -0.85 -5.33
CA HIS A 86 11.00 0.45 -5.72
C HIS A 86 11.65 1.06 -6.95
N ALA A 87 12.86 0.63 -7.32
CA ALA A 87 13.43 0.93 -8.62
C ALA A 87 12.52 0.24 -9.63
N ALA A 88 11.81 1.03 -10.43
CA ALA A 88 10.95 0.49 -11.46
C ALA A 88 11.83 -0.37 -12.38
N THR A 89 11.79 -1.69 -12.21
CA THR A 89 12.53 -2.60 -13.06
C THR A 89 12.11 -2.31 -14.52
N PRO A 90 12.98 -2.46 -15.53
CA PRO A 90 12.58 -2.21 -16.91
C PRO A 90 11.29 -2.96 -17.30
N ARG A 91 11.09 -4.16 -16.70
CA ARG A 91 9.86 -4.94 -16.80
C ARG A 91 8.67 -4.28 -16.13
N ALA A 92 8.80 -3.78 -14.90
CA ALA A 92 7.73 -3.07 -14.19
C ALA A 92 7.34 -1.76 -14.90
N VAL A 93 8.30 -1.00 -15.43
CA VAL A 93 8.04 0.20 -16.24
C VAL A 93 7.25 -0.16 -17.50
N ALA A 94 7.66 -1.23 -18.20
CA ALA A 94 6.96 -1.68 -19.41
C ALA A 94 5.53 -2.14 -19.12
N ILE A 95 5.32 -2.92 -18.05
CA ILE A 95 3.98 -3.33 -17.60
C ILE A 95 3.14 -2.09 -17.26
N ARG A 96 3.72 -1.14 -16.53
CA ARG A 96 3.01 0.06 -16.10
C ARG A 96 2.60 0.93 -17.30
N ARG A 97 3.50 1.15 -18.25
CA ARG A 97 3.23 1.84 -19.52
C ARG A 97 2.06 1.20 -20.26
N LYS A 98 2.06 -0.13 -20.37
CA LYS A 98 0.96 -0.88 -21.00
C LYS A 98 -0.37 -0.68 -20.28
N MET A 99 -0.36 -0.73 -18.94
CA MET A 99 -1.57 -0.48 -18.14
C MET A 99 -2.11 0.94 -18.32
N VAL A 100 -1.26 1.97 -18.34
CA VAL A 100 -1.70 3.36 -18.61
C VAL A 100 -2.28 3.45 -20.01
N GLY A 101 -1.62 2.87 -21.02
CA GLY A 101 -2.11 2.89 -22.40
C GLY A 101 -3.48 2.25 -22.58
N ILE A 102 -3.70 1.09 -21.95
CA ILE A 102 -5.01 0.42 -21.97
C ILE A 102 -6.09 1.28 -21.31
N ARG A 103 -5.79 1.91 -20.16
CA ARG A 103 -6.72 2.82 -19.47
C ARG A 103 -7.03 4.06 -20.29
N LEU A 104 -6.04 4.63 -20.97
CA LEU A 104 -6.27 5.74 -21.91
C LEU A 104 -7.24 5.34 -23.01
N ARG A 105 -7.02 4.17 -23.62
CA ARG A 105 -7.91 3.64 -24.65
C ARG A 105 -9.33 3.44 -24.13
N GLN A 106 -9.48 2.82 -22.95
CA GLN A 106 -10.79 2.59 -22.32
C GLN A 106 -11.52 3.91 -22.04
N ALA A 107 -10.87 4.86 -21.37
CA ALA A 107 -11.46 6.17 -21.08
C ALA A 107 -11.84 6.92 -22.37
N ARG A 108 -11.02 6.81 -23.42
CA ARG A 108 -11.32 7.39 -24.74
C ARG A 108 -12.56 6.77 -25.37
N GLU A 109 -12.65 5.44 -25.39
CA GLU A 109 -13.80 4.70 -25.95
C GLU A 109 -15.09 4.99 -25.18
N GLU A 110 -15.02 5.04 -23.84
CA GLU A 110 -16.15 5.39 -22.97
C GLU A 110 -16.62 6.83 -23.14
N ALA A 111 -15.70 7.76 -23.37
CA ALA A 111 -16.00 9.15 -23.70
C ALA A 111 -16.49 9.34 -25.16
N GLY A 112 -16.60 8.25 -25.94
CA GLY A 112 -17.04 8.29 -27.33
C GLY A 112 -16.10 9.03 -28.27
N ARG A 113 -14.79 9.10 -27.93
CA ARG A 113 -13.79 9.86 -28.68
C ARG A 113 -12.99 8.97 -29.64
N THR A 114 -12.62 9.50 -30.79
CA THR A 114 -11.67 8.84 -31.70
C THR A 114 -10.22 9.19 -31.34
N PRO A 115 -9.23 8.35 -31.69
CA PRO A 115 -7.81 8.69 -31.50
C PRO A 115 -7.43 10.02 -32.15
N GLN A 116 -8.02 10.35 -33.30
CA GLN A 116 -7.80 11.61 -34.03
C GLN A 116 -8.24 12.82 -33.20
N GLN A 117 -9.41 12.76 -32.55
CA GLN A 117 -9.90 13.85 -31.70
C GLN A 117 -9.02 14.08 -30.48
N VAL A 118 -8.50 13.00 -29.89
CA VAL A 118 -7.53 13.09 -28.78
C VAL A 118 -6.21 13.71 -29.25
N ALA A 119 -5.74 13.31 -30.43
CA ALA A 119 -4.51 13.83 -31.03
C ALA A 119 -4.62 15.33 -31.34
N GLU A 120 -5.75 15.76 -31.90
CA GLU A 120 -6.06 17.17 -32.18
C GLU A 120 -6.09 17.99 -30.89
N PHE A 121 -6.75 17.48 -29.84
CA PHE A 121 -6.78 18.14 -28.52
C PHE A 121 -5.38 18.28 -27.90
N LEU A 122 -4.51 17.27 -28.07
CA LEU A 122 -3.14 17.27 -27.55
C LEU A 122 -2.15 18.02 -28.45
N GLY A 123 -2.55 18.43 -29.66
CA GLY A 123 -1.66 19.02 -30.65
C GLY A 123 -0.54 18.08 -31.11
N CYS A 124 -0.81 16.77 -31.20
CA CYS A 124 0.17 15.76 -31.61
C CYS A 124 -0.33 14.90 -32.79
N PRO A 125 0.55 14.16 -33.48
CA PRO A 125 0.15 13.18 -34.48
C PRO A 125 -0.72 12.06 -33.87
N VAL A 126 -1.66 11.51 -34.66
CA VAL A 126 -2.54 10.41 -34.20
C VAL A 126 -1.76 9.13 -33.90
N GLU A 127 -0.64 8.93 -34.58
CA GLU A 127 0.28 7.81 -34.34
C GLU A 127 0.89 7.85 -32.94
N GLU A 128 1.10 9.05 -32.35
CA GLU A 128 1.57 9.14 -30.97
C GLU A 128 0.53 8.63 -29.99
N VAL A 129 -0.74 8.98 -30.19
CA VAL A 129 -1.86 8.53 -29.34
C VAL A 129 -2.02 7.01 -29.45
N THR A 130 -2.01 6.44 -30.65
CA THR A 130 -2.16 4.99 -30.84
C THR A 130 -0.98 4.20 -30.25
N ARG A 131 0.26 4.71 -30.38
CA ARG A 131 1.43 4.11 -29.73
C ARG A 131 1.36 4.15 -28.21
N CYS A 132 0.85 5.25 -27.66
CA CYS A 132 0.61 5.40 -26.23
C CYS A 132 -0.43 4.37 -25.75
N GLU A 133 -1.58 4.28 -26.44
CA GLU A 133 -2.63 3.29 -26.14
C GLU A 133 -2.15 1.84 -26.27
N ALA A 134 -1.24 1.58 -27.21
CA ALA A 134 -0.60 0.29 -27.37
C ALA A 134 0.46 -0.01 -26.29
N GLY A 135 0.84 0.95 -25.45
CA GLY A 135 1.92 0.83 -24.47
C GLY A 135 3.33 0.83 -25.08
N GLN A 136 3.48 1.32 -26.31
CA GLN A 136 4.76 1.39 -27.03
C GLN A 136 5.50 2.72 -26.78
N ALA A 137 4.78 3.74 -26.30
CA ALA A 137 5.33 5.03 -25.89
C ALA A 137 4.74 5.42 -24.52
N ASP A 138 5.49 6.21 -23.76
CA ASP A 138 4.96 6.84 -22.53
C ASP A 138 4.08 8.02 -22.90
N ILE A 139 3.04 8.25 -22.10
CA ILE A 139 2.26 9.49 -22.16
C ILE A 139 2.86 10.44 -21.12
N PRO A 140 3.36 11.62 -21.52
CA PRO A 140 3.82 12.63 -20.57
C PRO A 140 2.73 12.97 -19.55
N PHE A 141 3.11 13.16 -18.29
CA PHE A 141 2.18 13.44 -17.20
C PHE A 141 1.29 14.66 -17.49
N SER A 142 1.86 15.74 -18.04
CA SER A 142 1.11 16.94 -18.44
C SER A 142 0.03 16.66 -19.49
N ARG A 143 0.26 15.71 -20.40
CA ARG A 143 -0.75 15.28 -21.37
C ARG A 143 -1.84 14.44 -20.71
N LEU A 144 -1.49 13.56 -19.76
CA LEU A 144 -2.50 12.83 -18.97
C LEU A 144 -3.41 13.77 -18.19
N GLU A 145 -2.83 14.80 -17.56
CA GLU A 145 -3.57 15.83 -16.84
C GLU A 145 -4.54 16.57 -17.76
N ALA A 146 -4.10 17.01 -18.94
CA ALA A 146 -4.95 17.65 -19.93
C ALA A 146 -6.13 16.77 -20.39
N LEU A 147 -5.94 15.45 -20.45
CA LEU A 147 -6.96 14.51 -20.91
C LEU A 147 -8.06 14.24 -19.89
N THR A 148 -7.85 14.52 -18.61
CA THR A 148 -8.84 14.26 -17.55
C THR A 148 -10.20 14.89 -17.86
N GLY A 149 -10.21 16.18 -18.23
CA GLY A 149 -11.42 16.90 -18.61
C GLY A 149 -12.05 16.42 -19.91
N LEU A 150 -11.24 16.06 -20.92
CA LEU A 150 -11.75 15.58 -22.22
C LEU A 150 -12.41 14.20 -22.11
N LEU A 151 -11.84 13.33 -21.28
CA LEU A 151 -12.21 11.93 -21.14
C LEU A 151 -13.17 11.68 -19.97
N ASN A 152 -13.51 12.72 -19.20
CA ASN A 152 -14.35 12.63 -18.00
C ASN A 152 -13.87 11.56 -17.01
N VAL A 153 -12.56 11.59 -16.72
CA VAL A 153 -11.92 10.72 -15.72
C VAL A 153 -10.95 11.54 -14.88
N GLU A 154 -10.80 11.17 -13.61
CA GLU A 154 -9.79 11.80 -12.77
C GLU A 154 -8.39 11.26 -13.05
N LEU A 155 -7.37 12.04 -12.71
CA LEU A 155 -5.97 11.62 -12.86
C LEU A 155 -5.67 10.31 -12.11
N ASN A 156 -6.33 10.09 -10.96
CA ASN A 156 -6.16 8.90 -10.14
C ASN A 156 -6.52 7.60 -10.87
N TYR A 157 -7.47 7.67 -11.82
CA TYR A 157 -7.84 6.53 -12.67
C TYR A 157 -6.62 6.02 -13.45
N PHE A 158 -5.82 6.91 -14.04
CA PHE A 158 -4.62 6.50 -14.76
C PHE A 158 -3.59 5.90 -13.83
N LEU A 159 -3.36 6.52 -12.66
CA LEU A 159 -2.34 6.15 -11.68
C LEU A 159 -2.63 4.78 -11.04
N ASN A 160 -3.85 4.58 -10.55
CA ASN A 160 -4.19 3.47 -9.66
C ASN A 160 -5.25 2.52 -10.23
N GLY A 161 -6.00 2.96 -11.26
CA GLY A 161 -7.03 2.14 -11.91
C GLY A 161 -8.39 2.15 -11.20
N ALA A 162 -8.52 2.85 -10.08
CA ALA A 162 -9.82 3.11 -9.45
C ALA A 162 -10.52 4.24 -10.20
N LYS A 163 -11.70 3.97 -10.76
CA LYS A 163 -12.57 4.99 -11.34
C LYS A 163 -13.47 5.52 -10.22
N GLU A 164 -13.02 6.56 -9.54
CA GLU A 164 -13.93 7.35 -8.72
C GLU A 164 -14.81 8.18 -9.67
N PRO A 165 -16.14 8.27 -9.43
CA PRO A 165 -17.01 9.06 -10.28
C PRO A 165 -16.57 10.52 -10.22
N SER A 166 -16.13 11.08 -11.35
CA SER A 166 -15.93 12.53 -11.46
C SER A 166 -17.29 13.19 -11.22
N ALA A 167 -17.37 13.99 -10.16
CA ALA A 167 -18.57 14.77 -9.88
C ALA A 167 -18.87 15.66 -11.11
N PRO A 168 -20.12 15.72 -11.60
CA PRO A 168 -20.49 16.72 -12.59
C PRO A 168 -20.22 18.13 -12.04
N PRO A 169 -19.92 19.12 -12.91
CA PRO A 169 -19.58 20.47 -12.49
C PRO A 169 -20.68 21.04 -11.59
N GLU A 170 -20.28 21.50 -10.40
CA GLU A 170 -21.16 21.96 -9.31
C GLU A 170 -22.14 23.04 -9.81
N GLU A 171 -23.43 22.70 -9.84
CA GLU A 171 -24.49 23.70 -9.70
C GLU A 171 -24.51 24.16 -8.25
N VAL A 172 -24.18 25.44 -8.05
CA VAL A 172 -24.19 26.12 -6.76
C VAL A 172 -25.63 26.14 -6.22
N ALA A 173 -25.90 25.36 -5.18
CA ALA A 173 -27.10 25.49 -4.36
C ALA A 173 -26.73 25.69 -2.89
N VAL A 174 -27.15 26.86 -2.39
CA VAL A 174 -27.06 27.37 -1.01
C VAL A 174 -27.78 26.45 0.00
N PRO A 175 -27.45 26.52 1.31
CA PRO A 175 -27.80 25.50 2.29
C PRO A 175 -29.20 25.71 2.87
N GLU A 176 -29.95 24.63 3.08
CA GLU A 176 -31.13 24.65 3.94
C GLU A 176 -31.13 23.46 4.91
N ALA A 177 -31.42 23.81 6.16
CA ALA A 177 -31.26 22.99 7.35
C ALA A 177 -32.45 22.06 7.61
N ALA A 178 -32.20 21.17 8.59
CA ALA A 178 -33.13 20.48 9.47
C ALA A 178 -33.50 19.03 9.10
N ALA A 179 -32.98 18.14 9.94
CA ALA A 179 -33.32 16.73 10.09
C ALA A 179 -34.81 16.52 10.45
N PRO A 180 -35.27 15.26 10.35
CA PRO A 180 -35.62 14.59 11.61
C PRO A 180 -34.99 13.19 11.75
N ALA A 181 -34.85 12.81 13.02
CA ALA A 181 -34.19 11.61 13.50
C ALA A 181 -34.98 10.32 13.22
N THR A 182 -34.26 9.28 12.79
CA THR A 182 -34.71 7.88 12.72
C THR A 182 -34.46 7.17 14.08
N PRO A 183 -35.36 6.29 14.55
CA PRO A 183 -35.22 5.60 15.83
C PRO A 183 -34.10 4.55 15.85
N PRO A 184 -33.59 4.18 17.05
CA PRO A 184 -32.45 3.27 17.18
C PRO A 184 -32.80 1.82 16.80
N ALA A 185 -31.90 1.19 16.04
CA ALA A 185 -31.94 -0.22 15.70
C ALA A 185 -31.76 -1.12 16.95
N PRO A 186 -32.33 -2.34 16.96
CA PRO A 186 -32.21 -3.28 18.08
C PRO A 186 -30.75 -3.76 18.28
N PRO A 187 -30.39 -4.20 19.50
CA PRO A 187 -29.04 -4.67 19.79
C PRO A 187 -28.70 -5.95 19.00
N PRO A 188 -27.42 -6.16 18.63
CA PRO A 188 -26.98 -7.41 18.04
C PRO A 188 -27.15 -8.56 19.05
N PRO A 189 -27.42 -9.80 18.58
CA PRO A 189 -27.50 -10.95 19.47
C PRO A 189 -26.17 -11.20 20.17
N SER A 190 -26.24 -11.51 21.47
CA SER A 190 -25.11 -12.06 22.23
C SER A 190 -24.48 -13.23 21.48
N PRO A 191 -23.14 -13.38 21.53
CA PRO A 191 -22.47 -14.52 20.92
C PRO A 191 -22.91 -15.80 21.62
N ALA A 192 -23.49 -16.69 20.82
CA ALA A 192 -23.70 -18.08 21.20
C ALA A 192 -22.35 -18.70 21.58
N GLU A 193 -22.37 -19.40 22.70
CA GLU A 193 -21.30 -20.22 23.25
C GLU A 193 -20.78 -21.21 22.21
N GLY A 194 -19.45 -21.37 22.15
CA GLY A 194 -18.82 -22.44 21.37
C GLY A 194 -17.47 -22.12 20.73
N ALA A 195 -16.62 -21.28 21.33
CA ALA A 195 -15.20 -21.24 20.97
C ALA A 195 -14.44 -22.14 21.97
N PRO A 196 -13.71 -23.18 21.53
CA PRO A 196 -12.85 -23.93 22.44
C PRO A 196 -11.80 -22.97 23.02
N PRO A 197 -11.37 -23.17 24.28
CA PRO A 197 -10.31 -22.36 24.87
C PRO A 197 -9.06 -22.51 24.01
N ALA A 198 -8.28 -21.43 23.89
CA ALA A 198 -7.03 -21.37 23.14
C ALA A 198 -6.12 -22.57 23.48
N ALA A 199 -6.25 -23.64 22.70
CA ALA A 199 -5.42 -24.81 22.82
C ALA A 199 -4.05 -24.43 22.25
N GLY A 200 -3.00 -24.58 23.08
CA GLY A 200 -1.63 -24.41 22.63
C GLY A 200 -1.33 -25.27 21.40
N LEU A 201 -0.22 -24.97 20.73
CA LEU A 201 0.25 -25.66 19.50
C LEU A 201 0.42 -27.19 19.67
N GLU A 202 0.24 -27.72 20.87
CA GLU A 202 0.43 -29.11 21.29
C GLU A 202 -0.52 -30.12 20.61
N HIS A 203 -1.66 -29.67 20.07
CA HIS A 203 -2.63 -30.52 19.37
C HIS A 203 -2.33 -30.68 17.87
N LEU A 204 -1.36 -29.94 17.33
CA LEU A 204 -0.98 -30.03 15.93
C LEU A 204 -0.08 -31.25 15.68
N PRO A 205 -0.13 -31.85 14.48
CA PRO A 205 0.86 -32.85 14.07
C PRO A 205 2.31 -32.35 14.22
N PRO A 206 3.26 -33.23 14.59
CA PRO A 206 4.63 -32.83 14.94
C PRO A 206 5.39 -32.18 13.77
N ASP A 207 5.09 -32.57 12.54
CA ASP A 207 5.58 -31.95 11.31
C ASP A 207 5.10 -30.51 11.14
N ILE A 208 3.84 -30.22 11.46
CA ILE A 208 3.28 -28.87 11.43
C ILE A 208 3.86 -28.02 12.56
N GLN A 209 4.03 -28.59 13.76
CA GLN A 209 4.69 -27.87 14.87
C GLN A 209 6.13 -27.48 14.50
N ALA A 210 6.89 -28.39 13.92
CA ALA A 210 8.26 -28.11 13.45
C ALA A 210 8.27 -27.04 12.36
N PHE A 211 7.31 -27.09 11.42
CA PHE A 211 7.16 -26.08 10.37
C PHE A 211 6.88 -24.68 10.92
N LEU A 212 6.04 -24.56 11.95
CA LEU A 212 5.69 -23.28 12.59
C LEU A 212 6.82 -22.70 13.45
N GLN A 213 7.72 -23.54 13.96
CA GLN A 213 8.85 -23.11 14.79
C GLN A 213 10.03 -22.54 13.98
N ASP A 214 10.07 -22.78 12.67
CA ASP A 214 11.09 -22.22 11.78
C ASP A 214 10.67 -20.82 11.27
N PRO A 215 11.40 -19.74 11.61
CA PRO A 215 11.08 -18.38 11.19
C PRO A 215 11.16 -18.17 9.66
N THR A 216 11.87 -19.05 8.94
CA THR A 216 11.95 -19.01 7.47
C THR A 216 10.60 -19.32 6.81
N ASN A 217 9.73 -20.06 7.51
CA ASN A 217 8.44 -20.49 6.98
C ASN A 217 7.33 -19.43 7.08
N ILE A 218 7.63 -18.26 7.63
CA ILE A 218 6.64 -17.22 7.90
C ILE A 218 5.88 -16.75 6.65
N LEU A 219 6.52 -16.77 5.48
CA LEU A 219 5.89 -16.40 4.21
C LEU A 219 4.83 -17.41 3.78
N TYR A 220 5.06 -18.71 3.98
CA TYR A 220 4.10 -19.76 3.67
C TYR A 220 2.90 -19.71 4.63
N ILE A 221 3.14 -19.43 5.91
CA ILE A 221 2.08 -19.27 6.92
C ILE A 221 1.22 -18.05 6.56
N LYS A 222 1.85 -16.91 6.22
CA LYS A 222 1.14 -15.71 5.79
C LYS A 222 0.34 -15.93 4.50
N LEU A 223 0.88 -16.70 3.55
CA LEU A 223 0.16 -17.08 2.34
C LEU A 223 -1.06 -17.94 2.68
N ALA A 224 -0.91 -18.97 3.51
CA ALA A 224 -2.02 -19.82 3.94
C ALA A 224 -3.13 -19.03 4.64
N MET A 225 -2.77 -18.09 5.53
CA MET A 225 -3.72 -17.18 6.19
C MET A 225 -4.46 -16.28 5.20
N ARG A 226 -3.75 -15.74 4.19
CA ARG A 226 -4.38 -14.92 3.15
C ARG A 226 -5.32 -15.76 2.28
N LEU A 227 -4.91 -16.96 1.89
CA LEU A 227 -5.72 -17.89 1.09
C LEU A 227 -6.99 -18.33 1.84
N HIS A 228 -6.92 -18.53 3.15
CA HIS A 228 -8.08 -18.87 3.98
C HIS A 228 -9.16 -17.79 3.96
N ASN A 229 -8.76 -16.51 3.85
CA ASN A 229 -9.69 -15.37 3.84
C ASN A 229 -10.25 -15.07 2.45
N LEU A 230 -9.85 -15.80 1.40
CA LEU A 230 -10.37 -15.61 0.05
C LEU A 230 -11.60 -16.51 -0.17
N SER A 231 -12.61 -15.97 -0.86
CA SER A 231 -13.76 -16.77 -1.28
C SER A 231 -13.34 -17.83 -2.31
N ALA A 232 -14.06 -18.95 -2.33
CA ALA A 232 -13.83 -20.02 -3.29
C ALA A 232 -13.87 -19.52 -4.75
N ASP A 233 -14.72 -18.53 -5.05
CA ASP A 233 -14.81 -17.90 -6.36
C ASP A 233 -13.53 -17.15 -6.73
N THR A 234 -12.96 -16.39 -5.78
CA THR A 234 -11.71 -15.65 -6.00
C THR A 234 -10.53 -16.60 -6.25
N LEU A 235 -10.47 -17.71 -5.53
CA LEU A 235 -9.45 -18.75 -5.74
C LEU A 235 -9.59 -19.42 -7.11
N ARG A 236 -10.82 -19.59 -7.59
CA ARG A 236 -11.11 -20.17 -8.91
C ARG A 236 -10.68 -19.24 -10.04
N THR A 237 -11.01 -17.95 -9.96
CA THR A 237 -10.60 -16.94 -10.95
C THR A 237 -9.08 -16.80 -11.02
N LEU A 238 -8.39 -16.86 -9.86
CA LEU A 238 -6.93 -16.84 -9.83
C LEU A 238 -6.32 -18.09 -10.46
N ALA A 239 -6.90 -19.28 -10.23
CA ALA A 239 -6.44 -20.52 -10.83
C ALA A 239 -6.64 -20.54 -12.35
N GLU A 240 -7.76 -20.04 -12.85
CA GLU A 240 -8.05 -19.88 -14.28
C GLU A 240 -7.05 -18.90 -14.94
N GLY A 241 -6.79 -17.76 -14.29
CA GLY A 241 -5.81 -16.79 -14.79
C GLY A 241 -4.37 -17.32 -14.80
N ILE A 242 -4.00 -18.23 -13.91
CA ILE A 242 -2.67 -18.88 -13.95
C ILE A 242 -2.61 -19.87 -15.11
N LEU A 243 -3.67 -20.66 -15.33
CA LEU A 243 -3.73 -21.63 -16.42
C LEU A 243 -3.59 -20.97 -17.80
N ASP A 244 -4.25 -19.82 -18.02
CA ASP A 244 -4.19 -19.02 -19.24
C ASP A 244 -2.80 -18.42 -19.55
N ILE A 245 -1.92 -18.31 -18.54
CA ILE A 245 -0.56 -17.80 -18.73
C ILE A 245 0.41 -18.94 -19.05
N THR A 246 0.03 -20.18 -18.75
CA THR A 246 0.86 -21.37 -18.92
C THR A 246 0.62 -22.12 -20.23
N TYR A 247 -0.42 -21.79 -20.99
CA TYR A 247 -0.74 -22.34 -22.32
C TYR A 247 -0.78 -21.24 -23.39
#